data_AF-A0A2R6K8R0-F1
#
_entry.id   AF-A0A2R6K8R0-F1
#
_cell.length_a   1.000
_cell.length_b   1.000
_cell.length_c   1.000
_cell.angle_alpha   90.00
_cell.angle_beta   90.00
_cell.angle_gamma   90.00
#
_symmetry.space_group_name_H-M   'P 1'
#
loop_
_entity.id
_entity.type
_entity.pdbx_description
1 polymer ?
#
loop_
_entity_poly.entity_id
_entity_poly.type
_entity_poly.pdbx_seq_one_letter_code
_entity_poly.pdbx_strand_id
1 'polypeptide(L)' 'MSYFVNYCTECDWSASTQACTRSEQSGLAIAHHVATGHDIAGERRATEPSGTGQETGWATEWPPPSEDS' A
#
# COMPACT_ATOMS: atom_id res chain seq x y z
N MET A 1 2.51 10.07 -5.96
CA MET A 1 3.43 8.91 -5.78
C MET A 1 2.77 7.91 -4.85
N SER A 2 3.06 6.61 -4.90
CA SER A 2 2.56 5.65 -3.90
C SER A 2 3.74 5.05 -3.14
N TYR A 3 3.55 4.74 -1.87
CA TYR A 3 4.56 4.16 -1.00
C TYR A 3 3.98 2.95 -0.25
N PHE A 4 4.84 2.05 0.18
CA PHE A 4 4.44 0.87 0.93
C PHE A 4 4.72 1.09 2.42
N VAL A 5 3.81 0.64 3.29
CA VAL A 5 3.94 0.74 4.74
C VAL A 5 3.76 -0.65 5.33
N ASN A 6 4.74 -1.07 6.14
CA ASN A 6 4.59 -2.17 7.08
C ASN A 6 4.17 -1.59 8.43
N TYR A 7 3.20 -2.21 9.10
CA TYR A 7 2.76 -1.83 10.44
C TYR A 7 2.49 -3.06 11.28
N CYS A 8 2.76 -2.94 12.58
CA CYS A 8 2.45 -3.98 13.55
C CYS A 8 0.94 -3.91 13.87
N THR A 9 0.29 -5.07 13.99
CA THR A 9 -1.15 -5.13 14.34
C THR A 9 -1.40 -5.07 15.84
N GLU A 10 -0.34 -5.10 16.65
CA GLU A 10 -0.41 -5.21 18.11
C GLU A 10 0.19 -4.00 18.83
N CYS A 11 1.04 -3.21 18.18
CA CYS A 11 1.64 -2.00 18.74
C CYS A 11 1.84 -0.90 17.68
N ASP A 12 2.25 0.29 18.11
CA ASP A 12 2.36 1.48 17.24
C ASP A 12 3.58 1.48 16.28
N TRP A 13 4.25 0.34 16.12
CA TRP A 13 5.40 0.24 15.23
C TRP A 13 4.98 0.30 13.75
N SER A 14 5.70 1.09 12.96
CA SER A 14 5.57 1.11 11.50
C SER A 14 6.87 1.47 10.78
N ALA A 15 7.01 1.04 9.54
CA ALA A 15 8.11 1.38 8.65
C ALA A 15 7.58 1.63 7.23
N SER A 16 8.02 2.70 6.57
CA SER A 16 7.54 3.07 5.24
C SER A 16 8.67 3.23 4.21
N THR A 17 8.38 2.96 2.93
CA THR A 17 9.32 3.17 1.83
C THR A 17 9.54 4.65 1.51
N GLN A 18 8.91 5.58 2.24
CA GLN A 18 9.25 7.01 2.18
C GLN A 18 10.46 7.33 3.05
N ALA A 19 10.65 6.59 4.14
CA ALA A 19 11.73 6.83 5.10
C ALA A 19 12.96 5.93 4.87
N CYS A 20 12.79 4.81 4.15
CA CYS A 20 13.85 3.86 3.88
C CYS A 20 13.62 3.13 2.54
N THR A 21 14.63 2.43 2.05
CA THR A 21 14.49 1.56 0.88
C THR A 21 13.60 0.35 1.21
N ARG A 22 13.08 -0.32 0.18
CA ARG A 22 12.28 -1.55 0.37
C ARG A 22 13.08 -2.66 1.07
N SER A 23 14.39 -2.74 0.82
CA SER A 23 15.25 -3.75 1.46
C SER A 23 15.41 -3.48 2.95
N GLU A 24 15.68 -2.22 3.32
CA GLU A 24 15.77 -1.81 4.72
C GLU A 24 14.42 -1.99 5.45
N GLN A 25 13.32 -1.60 4.81
CA GLN A 25 11.98 -1.79 5.34
C GLN A 25 11.68 -3.27 5.68
N SER A 26 12.03 -4.18 4.77
CA SER A 26 11.88 -5.62 5.01
C SER A 26 12.73 -6.09 6.19
N GLY A 27 13.99 -5.64 6.27
CA GLY A 27 14.87 -5.97 7.39
C GLY A 27 14.31 -5.51 8.75
N LEU A 28 13.77 -4.29 8.80
CA LEU A 28 13.14 -3.73 10.00
C LEU A 28 11.88 -4.50 10.41
N ALA A 29 11.03 -4.90 9.46
CA ALA A 29 9.84 -5.70 9.73
C ALA A 29 10.17 -7.09 10.27
N ILE A 30 11.15 -7.77 9.66
CA ILE A 30 11.63 -9.07 10.13
C ILE A 30 12.21 -8.95 11.54
N ALA A 31 13.06 -7.94 11.77
CA ALA A 31 13.65 -7.70 13.08
C ALA A 31 12.59 -7.43 14.15
N HIS A 32 11.54 -6.66 13.84
CA HIS A 32 10.43 -6.39 14.76
C HIS A 32 9.68 -7.67 15.12
N HIS A 33 9.27 -8.45 14.11
CA HIS A 33 8.58 -9.73 14.32
C HIS A 33 9.42 -10.68 15.18
N VAL A 34 10.71 -10.84 14.88
CA VAL A 34 11.60 -11.73 15.66
C VAL A 34 11.77 -11.25 17.10
N ALA A 35 11.86 -9.95 17.33
CA ALA A 35 12.10 -9.40 18.67
C ALA A 35 10.86 -9.42 19.57
N THR A 36 9.66 -9.31 19.00
CA THR A 36 8.41 -9.12 19.75
C THR A 36 7.44 -10.29 19.64
N GLY A 37 7.55 -11.09 18.58
CA GLY A 37 6.55 -12.09 18.20
C GLY A 37 5.31 -11.51 17.54
N HIS A 38 5.24 -10.19 17.30
CA HIS A 38 4.03 -9.57 16.76
C HIS A 38 3.84 -9.80 15.26
N ASP A 39 2.58 -9.78 14.84
CA ASP A 39 2.20 -9.85 13.42
C ASP A 39 2.40 -8.51 12.71
N ILE A 40 2.90 -8.59 11.47
CA ILE A 40 3.14 -7.43 10.59
C ILE A 40 2.26 -7.51 9.36
N ALA A 41 1.46 -6.46 9.15
CA ALA A 41 0.67 -6.25 7.94
C ALA A 41 1.33 -5.20 7.04
N GLY A 42 0.94 -5.19 5.76
CA GLY A 42 1.49 -4.30 4.76
C GLY A 42 0.45 -3.75 3.80
N GLU A 43 0.53 -2.46 3.48
CA GLU A 43 -0.37 -1.82 2.53
C GLU A 43 0.32 -0.76 1.67
N ARG A 44 -0.23 -0.50 0.48
CA ARG A 44 0.22 0.56 -0.41
C ARG A 44 -0.66 1.79 -0.19
N ARG A 45 -0.04 2.91 0.23
CA ARG A 45 -0.70 4.21 0.38
C ARG A 45 -0.37 5.13 -0.78
N ALA A 46 -1.36 5.89 -1.24
CA ALA A 46 -1.10 7.03 -2.10
C ALA A 46 -0.49 8.16 -1.26
N THR A 47 0.56 8.80 -1.75
CA THR A 47 0.91 10.15 -1.34
C THR A 47 -0.21 11.03 -1.87
N GLU A 48 -1.18 11.35 -1.01
CA GLU A 48 -2.24 12.31 -1.30
C GLU A 48 -1.56 13.61 -1.79
N PRO A 49 -1.72 14.01 -3.07
CA PRO A 49 -1.47 15.40 -3.40
C PRO A 49 -2.51 16.19 -2.62
N SER A 50 -2.07 17.09 -1.74
CA SER A 50 -2.99 18.03 -1.10
C SER A 50 -3.69 18.83 -2.22
N GLY A 51 -4.93 18.49 -2.56
CA GLY A 51 -5.69 19.16 -3.60
C GLY A 51 -6.58 18.26 -4.44
N THR A 52 -7.88 18.37 -4.18
CA THR A 52 -9.03 18.16 -5.09
C THR A 52 -9.26 16.75 -5.63
N GLY A 53 -10.44 16.22 -5.29
CA GLY A 53 -10.94 14.92 -5.73
C GLY A 53 -10.81 14.70 -7.23
N GLN A 54 -10.33 13.52 -7.58
CA GLN A 54 -10.42 13.02 -8.93
C GLN A 54 -11.31 11.78 -8.88
N GLU A 55 -12.51 11.98 -9.41
CA GLU A 55 -13.55 10.98 -9.61
C GLU A 55 -12.94 9.73 -10.23
N THR A 56 -13.09 8.60 -9.55
CA THR A 56 -12.79 7.32 -10.15
C THR A 56 -13.83 7.10 -11.25
N GLY A 57 -13.46 7.39 -12.50
CA GLY A 57 -14.17 6.93 -13.69
C GLY A 57 -14.03 5.41 -13.79
N TRP A 58 -14.75 4.68 -12.96
CA TRP A 58 -14.87 3.23 -13.04
C TRP A 58 -16.11 2.87 -13.86
N ALA A 59 -15.85 2.25 -15.01
CA ALA A 59 -16.74 1.40 -15.82
C ALA A 59 -18.12 1.96 -16.21
N THR A 60 -18.21 2.54 -17.41
CA THR A 60 -19.46 2.48 -18.19
C THR A 60 -19.29 1.39 -19.25
N GLU A 61 -19.97 0.28 -18.98
CA GLU A 61 -20.30 -0.89 -19.82
C GLU A 61 -19.19 -1.79 -20.41
N TRP A 62 -19.24 -3.05 -19.98
CA TRP A 62 -18.65 -4.22 -20.63
C TRP A 62 -19.79 -5.23 -20.86
N PRO A 63 -19.87 -5.93 -22.00
CA PRO A 63 -18.89 -6.01 -23.10
C PRO A 63 -19.11 -4.94 -24.20
N PRO A 64 -18.11 -4.67 -25.06
CA PRO A 64 -18.34 -3.89 -26.28
C PRO A 64 -19.38 -4.59 -27.17
N PRO A 65 -20.23 -3.84 -27.89
CA PRO A 65 -21.16 -4.44 -28.84
C PRO A 65 -20.37 -5.24 -29.86
N SER A 66 -20.70 -6.53 -29.98
CA SER A 66 -20.14 -7.37 -31.03
C SER A 66 -20.63 -6.81 -32.37
N GLU A 67 -19.71 -6.33 -33.20
CA GLU A 67 -19.99 -6.00 -34.58
C GLU A 67 -20.35 -7.31 -35.30
N ASP A 68 -21.66 -7.53 -35.49
CA ASP A 68 -22.22 -8.59 -36.31
C ASP A 68 -21.80 -8.31 -37.77
N SER A 69 -21.15 -9.27 -38.44
CA SER A 69 -20.82 -9.25 -39.88
C SER A 69 -21.41 -10.47 -40.56
#